data_AF-A0A2H6MZ40-F1
#
_entry.id   AF-A0A2H6MZ40-F1
#
_cell.length_a   1.000
_cell.length_b   1.000
_cell.length_c   1.000
_cell.angle_alpha   90.00
_cell.angle_beta   90.00
_cell.angle_gamma   90.00
#
_symmetry.space_group_name_H-M   'P 1'
#
loop_
_entity.id
_entity.type
_entity.pdbx_description
1 polymer ?
#
loop_
_entity_poly.entity_id
_entity_poly.type
_entity_poly.pdbx_seq_one_letter_code
_entity_poly.pdbx_strand_id
1 'polypeptide(L)'
;TNRDFRKLSSVHSKLQKAFESVINKGQKRMFGTYFRVGFYGAIFGDLDEQEFVYKEPAITKLPEISHRLEGFYGQCFGEDRIVVIKDSIPVKKNKLDPRKAYIQITFVEPYFDDYEMKDRVTHFEKNFDLRRFMYTTPFTQDGRPRGDLS
;
A
#
# COMPACT_ATOMS: atom_id res chain seq x y z
N THR A 1 -46.99 -6.32 -3.23
CA THR A 1 -47.17 -6.22 -1.76
C THR A 1 -45.81 -6.34 -1.10
N ASN A 2 -45.18 -5.24 -0.70
CA ASN A 2 -43.78 -5.21 -0.22
C ASN A 2 -43.71 -5.21 1.31
N ARG A 3 -44.42 -6.15 1.96
CA ARG A 3 -44.58 -6.26 3.42
C ARG A 3 -43.98 -7.57 3.95
N ASP A 4 -42.75 -7.87 3.56
CA ASP A 4 -42.05 -9.05 4.06
C ASP A 4 -41.39 -8.76 5.41
N PHE A 5 -42.18 -8.93 6.48
CA PHE A 5 -41.73 -8.71 7.85
C PHE A 5 -40.65 -9.70 8.31
N ARG A 6 -40.57 -10.89 7.70
CA ARG A 6 -39.49 -11.85 7.99
C ARG A 6 -38.17 -11.36 7.44
N LYS A 7 -38.15 -10.84 6.21
CA LYS A 7 -36.96 -10.20 5.64
C LYS A 7 -36.51 -9.00 6.47
N LEU A 8 -37.46 -8.17 6.90
CA LEU A 8 -37.16 -7.01 7.77
C LEU A 8 -36.51 -7.45 9.08
N SER A 9 -37.10 -8.42 9.79
CA SER A 9 -36.54 -8.99 11.02
C SER A 9 -35.12 -9.55 10.81
N SER A 10 -34.90 -10.27 9.70
CA SER A 10 -33.57 -10.81 9.35
C SER A 10 -32.53 -9.70 9.12
N VAL A 11 -32.89 -8.62 8.43
CA VAL A 11 -31.99 -7.48 8.19
C VAL A 11 -31.62 -6.79 9.50
N HIS A 12 -32.58 -6.55 10.39
CA HIS A 12 -32.31 -5.97 11.70
C HIS A 12 -31.41 -6.87 12.56
N SER A 13 -31.61 -8.19 12.54
CA SER A 13 -30.74 -9.14 13.23
C SER A 13 -29.30 -9.11 12.70
N LYS A 14 -29.12 -8.99 11.38
CA LYS A 14 -27.78 -8.83 10.77
C LYS A 14 -27.12 -7.51 11.18
N LEU A 15 -27.88 -6.42 11.21
CA LEU A 15 -27.38 -5.11 11.64
C LEU A 15 -26.94 -5.11 13.10
N GLN A 16 -27.75 -5.70 13.99
CA GLN A 16 -27.40 -5.88 15.40
C GLN A 16 -26.07 -6.63 15.54
N LYS A 17 -25.95 -7.80 14.90
CA LYS A 17 -24.71 -8.60 14.92
C LYS A 17 -23.50 -7.83 14.38
N ALA A 18 -23.69 -6.97 13.37
CA ALA A 18 -22.63 -6.14 12.83
C ALA A 18 -22.13 -5.12 13.87
N PHE A 19 -23.02 -4.41 14.55
CA PHE A 19 -22.65 -3.46 15.61
C PHE A 19 -22.03 -4.16 16.82
N GLU A 20 -22.57 -5.30 17.26
CA GLU A 20 -21.95 -6.13 18.30
C GLU A 20 -20.53 -6.55 17.90
N SER A 21 -20.31 -6.90 16.63
CA SER A 21 -18.98 -7.23 16.13
C SER A 21 -18.02 -6.04 16.15
N VAL A 22 -18.50 -4.84 15.82
CA VAL A 22 -17.69 -3.60 15.89
C VAL A 22 -17.27 -3.33 17.34
N ILE A 23 -18.20 -3.44 18.29
CA ILE A 23 -17.93 -3.23 19.72
C ILE A 23 -16.93 -4.27 20.24
N ASN A 24 -17.16 -5.56 19.95
CA ASN A 24 -16.34 -6.66 20.47
C ASN A 24 -14.94 -6.73 19.85
N LYS A 25 -14.80 -6.35 18.58
CA LYS A 25 -13.50 -6.39 17.87
C LYS A 25 -12.66 -5.14 18.13
N GLY A 26 -13.27 -4.00 18.47
CA GLY A 26 -12.57 -2.76 18.84
C GLY A 26 -11.36 -2.46 17.94
N GLN A 27 -10.20 -2.18 18.56
CA GLN A 27 -8.94 -1.93 17.87
C GLN A 27 -8.17 -3.19 17.43
N LYS A 28 -8.68 -4.41 17.70
CA LYS A 28 -8.03 -5.67 17.27
C LYS A 28 -8.20 -5.95 15.77
N ARG A 29 -8.90 -5.07 15.05
CA ARG A 29 -9.05 -5.16 13.60
C ARG A 29 -7.74 -4.71 12.94
N MET A 30 -7.06 -5.68 12.36
CA MET A 30 -5.87 -5.46 11.56
C MET A 30 -6.31 -5.05 10.15
N PHE A 31 -6.22 -3.74 9.86
CA PHE A 31 -6.45 -3.21 8.52
C PHE A 31 -5.15 -3.30 7.71
N GLY A 32 -5.27 -3.53 6.40
CA GLY A 32 -4.13 -3.86 5.52
C GLY A 32 -2.97 -2.88 5.58
N THR A 33 -1.77 -3.34 5.21
CA THR A 33 -0.60 -2.47 5.00
C THR A 33 -0.58 -1.98 3.56
N TYR A 34 0.03 -0.82 3.31
CA TYR A 34 0.04 -0.20 1.99
C TYR A 34 1.47 0.01 1.49
N PHE A 35 1.68 -0.27 0.21
CA PHE A 35 2.97 -0.09 -0.45
C PHE A 35 2.78 0.64 -1.77
N ARG A 36 3.57 1.69 -2.00
CA ARG A 36 3.76 2.24 -3.35
C ARG A 36 4.67 1.28 -4.11
N VAL A 37 4.21 0.81 -5.27
CA VAL A 37 4.96 -0.06 -6.17
C VAL A 37 5.07 0.63 -7.52
N GLY A 38 6.29 1.02 -7.88
CA GLY A 38 6.62 1.61 -9.18
C GLY A 38 7.36 0.63 -10.07
N PHE A 39 7.01 0.60 -11.34
CA PHE A 39 7.60 -0.29 -12.36
C PHE A 39 8.40 0.53 -13.36
N TYR A 40 9.64 0.12 -13.63
CA TYR A 40 10.55 0.85 -14.51
C TYR A 40 11.36 -0.09 -15.39
N GLY A 41 11.40 0.19 -16.68
CA GLY A 41 12.11 -0.59 -17.70
C GLY A 41 11.14 -1.10 -18.77
N ALA A 42 11.55 -0.97 -20.03
CA ALA A 42 10.71 -1.29 -21.19
C ALA A 42 10.20 -2.74 -21.22
N ILE A 43 10.84 -3.66 -20.49
CA ILE A 43 10.41 -5.06 -20.32
C ILE A 43 9.00 -5.16 -19.70
N PHE A 44 8.60 -4.18 -18.90
CA PHE A 44 7.28 -4.12 -18.29
C PHE A 44 6.15 -3.72 -19.27
N GLY A 45 6.48 -3.30 -20.49
CA GLY A 45 5.48 -2.87 -21.48
C GLY A 45 4.63 -1.72 -20.94
N ASP A 46 3.32 -1.89 -20.93
CA ASP A 46 2.35 -0.87 -20.46
C ASP A 46 2.51 -0.51 -18.98
N LEU A 47 3.19 -1.35 -18.19
CA LEU A 47 3.49 -1.05 -16.79
C LEU A 47 4.72 -0.14 -16.63
N ASP A 48 5.52 0.11 -17.68
CA ASP A 48 6.67 1.01 -17.58
C ASP A 48 6.25 2.41 -17.13
N GLU A 49 6.94 2.93 -16.11
CA GLU A 49 6.70 4.23 -15.46
C GLU A 49 5.33 4.34 -14.75
N GLN A 50 4.63 3.21 -14.55
CA GLN A 50 3.39 3.19 -13.76
C GLN A 50 3.68 2.95 -12.28
N GLU A 51 2.96 3.68 -11.42
CA GLU A 51 2.99 3.52 -9.98
C GLU A 51 1.60 3.19 -9.43
N PHE A 52 1.56 2.28 -8.47
CA PHE A 52 0.32 1.83 -7.85
C PHE A 52 0.45 1.77 -6.33
N VAL A 53 -0.67 1.87 -5.63
CA VAL A 53 -0.75 1.55 -4.21
C VAL A 53 -1.30 0.15 -4.04
N TYR A 54 -0.45 -0.75 -3.54
CA TYR A 54 -0.80 -2.12 -3.21
C TYR A 54 -1.32 -2.18 -1.78
N LYS A 55 -2.49 -2.79 -1.60
CA LYS A 55 -3.06 -3.09 -0.28
C LYS A 55 -2.79 -4.55 0.06
N GLU A 56 -1.93 -4.79 1.05
CA GLU A 56 -1.56 -6.11 1.53
C GLU A 56 -2.30 -6.47 2.83
N PRO A 57 -2.34 -7.75 3.21
CA PRO A 57 -2.74 -8.16 4.55
C PRO A 57 -1.95 -7.40 5.63
N ALA A 58 -2.61 -7.12 6.75
CA ALA A 58 -2.17 -6.16 7.76
C ALA A 58 -0.83 -6.44 8.46
N ILE A 59 -0.25 -7.64 8.30
CA ILE A 59 1.04 -8.02 8.89
C ILE A 59 2.17 -8.05 7.85
N THR A 60 1.84 -7.85 6.57
CA THR A 60 2.81 -7.94 5.49
C THR A 60 3.83 -6.83 5.59
N LYS A 61 5.10 -7.21 5.71
CA LYS A 61 6.24 -6.30 5.77
C LYS A 61 6.87 -6.11 4.39
N LEU A 62 7.67 -5.03 4.26
CA LEU A 62 8.38 -4.71 3.01
C LEU A 62 9.17 -5.91 2.42
N PRO A 63 9.92 -6.72 3.21
CA PRO A 63 10.64 -7.87 2.65
C PRO A 63 9.70 -8.93 2.05
N GLU A 64 8.50 -9.12 2.61
CA GLU A 64 7.56 -10.14 2.15
C GLU A 64 6.99 -9.78 0.77
N ILE A 65 6.48 -8.56 0.60
CA ILE A 65 6.00 -8.09 -0.71
C ILE A 65 7.15 -7.99 -1.73
N SER A 66 8.34 -7.55 -1.29
CA SER A 66 9.53 -7.49 -2.14
C SER A 66 9.87 -8.85 -2.70
N HIS A 67 10.00 -9.87 -1.84
CA HIS A 67 10.31 -11.22 -2.27
C HIS A 67 9.23 -11.80 -3.18
N ARG A 68 7.95 -11.54 -2.88
CA ARG A 68 6.83 -12.00 -3.70
C ARG A 68 6.84 -11.39 -5.11
N LEU A 69 7.06 -10.08 -5.24
CA LEU A 69 7.09 -9.41 -6.54
C LEU A 69 8.36 -9.75 -7.32
N GLU A 70 9.51 -9.80 -6.65
CA GLU A 70 10.78 -10.22 -7.24
C GLU A 70 10.70 -11.64 -7.79
N GLY A 71 10.16 -12.59 -7.02
CA GLY A 71 9.98 -13.97 -7.47
C GLY A 71 8.98 -14.11 -8.62
N PHE A 72 7.85 -13.40 -8.56
CA PHE A 72 6.84 -13.44 -9.63
C PHE A 72 7.41 -12.92 -10.95
N TYR A 73 7.98 -11.72 -10.97
CA TYR A 73 8.52 -11.15 -12.21
C TYR A 73 9.85 -11.80 -12.62
N GLY A 74 10.61 -12.37 -11.69
CA GLY A 74 11.77 -13.19 -11.98
C GLY A 74 11.41 -14.44 -12.79
N GLN A 75 10.29 -15.08 -12.47
CA GLN A 75 9.76 -16.19 -13.28
C GLN A 75 9.29 -15.75 -14.67
N CYS A 76 8.80 -14.52 -14.81
CA CYS A 76 8.34 -13.98 -16.10
C CYS A 76 9.50 -13.55 -17.03
N PHE A 77 10.53 -12.91 -16.47
CA PHE A 77 11.54 -12.20 -17.25
C PHE A 77 12.97 -12.74 -17.10
N GLY A 78 13.21 -13.62 -16.13
CA GLY A 78 14.53 -14.08 -15.71
C GLY A 78 14.99 -13.37 -14.43
N GLU A 79 15.44 -14.15 -13.44
CA GLU A 79 15.89 -13.63 -12.14
C GLU A 79 17.05 -12.63 -12.27
N ASP A 80 17.93 -12.82 -13.26
CA ASP A 80 19.07 -11.95 -13.56
C ASP A 80 18.67 -10.56 -14.08
N ARG A 81 17.43 -10.43 -14.56
CA ARG A 81 16.89 -9.20 -15.15
C ARG A 81 16.08 -8.37 -14.18
N ILE A 82 15.74 -8.89 -13.01
CA ILE A 82 14.92 -8.18 -12.02
C ILE A 82 15.79 -7.52 -10.96
N VAL A 83 15.45 -6.27 -10.64
CA VAL A 83 16.13 -5.50 -9.60
C VAL A 83 15.09 -4.78 -8.74
N VAL A 84 15.09 -5.07 -7.44
CA VAL A 84 14.28 -4.29 -6.48
C VAL A 84 15.07 -3.05 -6.04
N ILE A 85 14.50 -1.87 -6.30
CA ILE A 85 15.01 -0.60 -5.82
C ILE A 85 14.54 -0.41 -4.37
N LYS A 86 15.50 -0.34 -3.44
CA LYS A 86 15.25 -0.22 -1.99
C LYS A 86 15.14 1.22 -1.51
N ASP A 87 15.69 2.18 -2.27
CA ASP A 87 15.51 3.59 -1.96
C ASP A 87 14.09 4.04 -2.35
N SER A 88 13.62 5.10 -1.71
CA SER A 88 12.30 5.70 -1.97
C SER A 88 12.39 6.98 -2.82
N ILE A 89 13.57 7.28 -3.37
CA ILE A 89 13.82 8.49 -4.15
C ILE A 89 13.20 8.33 -5.54
N PRO A 90 12.67 9.40 -6.17
CA PRO A 90 12.20 9.32 -7.55
C PRO A 90 13.24 8.71 -8.49
N VAL A 91 12.85 7.65 -9.19
CA VAL A 91 13.74 6.87 -10.05
C VAL A 91 14.06 7.65 -11.32
N LYS A 92 15.36 7.74 -11.64
CA LYS A 92 15.84 8.40 -12.85
C LYS A 92 16.08 7.35 -13.95
N LYS A 93 15.10 7.18 -14.84
CA LYS A 93 15.12 6.17 -15.92
C LYS A 93 16.39 6.19 -16.77
N ASN A 94 16.95 7.36 -17.02
CA ASN A 94 18.20 7.52 -17.79
C ASN A 94 19.46 6.93 -17.10
N LYS A 95 19.38 6.57 -15.82
CA LYS A 95 20.47 5.91 -15.08
C LYS A 95 20.27 4.40 -14.95
N LEU A 96 19.17 3.86 -15.46
CA LEU A 96 18.85 2.44 -15.39
C LEU A 96 19.41 1.68 -16.59
N ASP A 97 19.73 0.40 -16.40
CA ASP A 97 20.07 -0.51 -17.50
C ASP A 97 18.79 -0.83 -18.29
N PRO A 98 18.72 -0.50 -19.59
CA PRO A 98 17.52 -0.75 -20.40
C PRO A 98 17.20 -2.24 -20.58
N ARG A 99 18.13 -3.15 -20.26
CA ARG A 99 17.94 -4.60 -20.33
C ARG A 99 17.36 -5.21 -19.05
N LYS A 100 17.13 -4.39 -18.02
CA LYS A 100 16.61 -4.84 -16.72
C LYS A 100 15.24 -4.26 -16.43
N ALA A 101 14.54 -4.94 -15.55
CA ALA A 101 13.24 -4.59 -15.02
C ALA A 101 13.41 -4.22 -13.54
N TYR A 102 13.10 -2.97 -13.22
CA TYR A 102 13.25 -2.40 -11.89
C TYR A 102 11.90 -2.23 -11.23
N ILE A 103 11.78 -2.69 -9.98
CA ILE A 103 10.58 -2.50 -9.17
C ILE A 103 10.99 -1.70 -7.94
N GLN A 104 10.42 -0.51 -7.77
CA GLN A 104 10.61 0.28 -6.56
C GLN A 104 9.45 0.01 -5.62
N ILE A 105 9.75 -0.39 -4.39
CA ILE A 105 8.73 -0.70 -3.38
C ILE A 105 8.99 0.18 -2.16
N THR A 106 8.01 1.00 -1.79
CA THR A 106 8.09 1.91 -0.66
C THR A 106 6.88 1.70 0.23
N PHE A 107 7.10 1.50 1.53
CA PHE A 107 6.01 1.49 2.51
C PHE A 107 5.35 2.87 2.57
N VAL A 108 4.02 2.91 2.56
CA VAL A 108 3.25 4.14 2.66
C VAL A 108 2.19 4.04 3.74
N GLU A 109 1.87 5.16 4.34
CA GLU A 109 0.81 5.28 5.34
C GLU A 109 -0.35 6.10 4.77
N PRO A 110 -1.60 5.83 5.18
CA PRO A 110 -2.73 6.69 4.85
C PRO A 110 -2.45 8.13 5.29
N TYR A 111 -2.72 9.08 4.40
CA TYR A 111 -2.54 10.50 4.66
C TYR A 111 -3.88 11.22 4.72
N PHE A 112 -4.03 12.06 5.73
CA PHE A 112 -5.21 12.88 5.95
C PHE A 112 -4.75 14.31 6.23
N ASP A 113 -5.48 15.30 5.72
CA ASP A 113 -5.26 16.69 6.11
C ASP A 113 -5.97 17.01 7.43
N ASP A 114 -5.70 18.20 7.97
CA ASP A 114 -6.24 18.67 9.25
C ASP A 114 -7.78 18.69 9.29
N TYR A 115 -8.44 18.78 8.13
CA TYR A 115 -9.90 18.75 8.05
C TYR A 115 -10.41 17.30 8.14
N GLU A 116 -9.88 16.40 7.31
CA GLU A 116 -10.23 14.97 7.35
C GLU A 116 -9.93 14.33 8.71
N MET A 117 -8.87 14.77 9.39
CA MET A 117 -8.52 14.27 10.73
C MET A 117 -9.58 14.58 11.79
N LYS A 118 -10.43 15.60 11.60
CA LYS A 118 -11.55 15.91 12.51
C LYS A 118 -12.69 14.91 12.36
N ASP A 119 -12.95 14.46 11.14
CA ASP A 119 -14.04 13.53 10.83
C ASP A 119 -13.62 12.07 11.01
N ARG A 120 -12.36 11.74 10.72
CA ARG A 120 -11.81 10.37 10.80
C ARG A 120 -11.24 10.08 12.19
N VAL A 121 -12.12 9.93 13.17
CA VAL A 121 -11.73 9.76 14.58
C VAL A 121 -11.38 8.30 14.89
N THR A 122 -12.18 7.36 14.38
CA THR A 122 -12.06 5.94 14.71
C THR A 122 -10.99 5.24 13.88
N HIS A 123 -10.52 4.10 14.40
CA HIS A 123 -9.57 3.24 13.67
C HIS A 123 -10.14 2.75 12.33
N PHE A 124 -11.46 2.54 12.22
CA PHE A 124 -12.10 2.15 10.97
C PHE A 124 -12.10 3.30 9.95
N GLU A 125 -12.47 4.51 10.35
CA GLU A 125 -12.50 5.67 9.46
C GLU A 125 -11.11 6.03 8.94
N LYS A 126 -10.05 5.81 9.73
CA LYS A 126 -8.65 5.98 9.29
C LYS A 126 -8.16 4.87 8.35
N ASN A 127 -8.97 3.84 8.08
CA ASN A 127 -8.59 2.68 7.27
C ASN A 127 -9.60 2.33 6.17
N PHE A 128 -10.65 3.14 5.99
CA PHE A 128 -11.73 2.92 5.02
C PHE A 128 -11.87 4.12 4.08
N ASP A 129 -12.20 3.86 2.81
CA ASP A 129 -12.27 4.87 1.74
C ASP A 129 -11.05 5.82 1.72
N LEU A 130 -9.89 5.21 1.55
CA LEU A 130 -8.60 5.89 1.52
C LEU A 130 -8.24 6.28 0.09
N ARG A 131 -7.68 7.48 -0.07
CA ARG A 131 -7.29 8.01 -1.40
C ARG A 131 -5.90 8.62 -1.44
N ARG A 132 -5.35 9.02 -0.28
CA ARG A 132 -4.05 9.65 -0.17
C ARG A 132 -3.14 8.83 0.73
N PHE A 133 -1.89 8.75 0.33
CA PHE A 133 -0.85 8.01 1.02
C PHE A 133 0.42 8.85 1.06
N MET A 134 1.24 8.65 2.09
CA MET A 134 2.48 9.39 2.30
C MET A 134 3.62 8.44 2.66
N TYR A 135 4.83 8.81 2.24
CA TYR A 135 6.08 8.24 2.70
C TYR A 135 7.09 9.37 2.90
N THR A 136 8.09 9.14 3.74
CA THR A 136 9.16 10.09 3.99
C THR A 136 10.47 9.55 3.47
N THR A 137 11.22 10.40 2.78
CA THR A 137 12.58 10.08 2.30
C THR A 137 13.55 11.04 2.96
N PRO A 138 14.44 10.57 3.86
CA PRO A 138 15.42 11.44 4.48
C PRO A 138 16.44 11.92 3.44
N PHE A 139 16.86 13.18 3.55
CA PHE A 139 17.91 13.77 2.72
C PHE A 139 18.77 14.75 3.54
N THR A 140 20.05 14.85 3.21
CA THR A 140 20.95 15.90 3.73
C THR A 140 20.92 17.14 2.82
N GLN A 141 21.43 18.29 3.29
CA GLN A 141 21.57 19.49 2.46
C GLN A 141 22.43 19.24 1.20
N ASP A 142 23.39 18.31 1.29
CA ASP A 142 24.22 17.86 0.15
C ASP A 142 23.54 16.81 -0.74
N GLY A 143 22.27 16.48 -0.48
CA GLY A 143 21.46 15.55 -1.28
C GLY A 143 21.71 14.06 -1.03
N ARG A 144 22.42 13.69 0.05
CA ARG A 144 22.67 12.28 0.40
C ARG A 144 21.55 11.72 1.29
N PRO A 145 21.14 10.46 1.13
CA PRO A 145 20.03 9.86 1.88
C PRO A 145 20.34 9.55 3.36
N ARG A 146 21.62 9.60 3.77
CA ARG A 146 22.05 9.52 5.17
C ARG A 146 23.15 10.55 5.42
N GLY A 147 23.01 11.34 6.48
CA GLY A 147 24.10 12.15 7.00
C GLY A 147 25.00 11.31 7.90
N ASP A 148 26.30 11.59 7.87
CA ASP A 148 27.22 11.05 8.86
C ASP A 148 26.96 11.78 10.19
N LEU A 149 26.64 11.02 11.25
CA LEU A 149 26.68 11.52 12.62
C LEU A 149 28.16 11.59 13.01
N SER A 150 28.79 12.74 12.76
CA SER A 150 30.09 13.10 13.34
C SER A 150 29.90 13.73 14.70
#